data_AF-A0A7Y3C147-F1
#
_entry.id   AF-A0A7Y3C147-F1
#
_cell.length_a   1.000
_cell.length_b   1.000
_cell.length_c   1.000
_cell.angle_alpha   90.00
_cell.angle_beta   90.00
_cell.angle_gamma   90.00
#
_symmetry.space_group_name_H-M   'P 1'
#
loop_
_entity.id
_entity.type
_entity.pdbx_description
1 polymer ?
#
loop_
_entity_poly.entity_id
_entity_poly.type
_entity_poly.pdbx_seq_one_letter_code
_entity_poly.pdbx_strand_id
1 'polypeptide(L)'
;MTFLLFVTAALVAVSGGLKLRSTSRVGLGVRPLAFLELVSALGLAALILPNPLSGTAVVRWAVPAAILLLVVSSVDHALRLRAYRKARADSEGGRLATYVKYLSELPENEGGPEAEGDGPAGFGQDSA
;
A
#
# COMPACT_ATOMS: atom_id res chain seq x y z
N MET A 1 -2.60 26.01 -20.91
CA MET A 1 -3.25 25.57 -19.64
C MET A 1 -3.76 24.14 -19.72
N THR A 2 -4.38 23.74 -20.83
CA THR A 2 -4.88 22.38 -21.09
C THR A 2 -3.83 21.29 -20.91
N PHE A 3 -2.61 21.47 -21.42
CA PHE A 3 -1.51 20.53 -21.23
C PHE A 3 -1.15 20.32 -19.74
N LEU A 4 -1.08 21.40 -18.96
CA LEU A 4 -0.82 21.33 -17.51
C LEU A 4 -1.94 20.59 -16.77
N LEU A 5 -3.20 20.83 -17.11
CA LEU A 5 -4.35 20.11 -16.54
C LEU A 5 -4.26 18.61 -16.85
N PHE A 6 -3.94 18.25 -18.10
CA PHE A 6 -3.79 16.87 -18.52
C PHE A 6 -2.68 16.13 -17.75
N VAL A 7 -1.48 16.70 -17.71
CA VAL A 7 -0.34 16.11 -16.98
C VAL A 7 -0.66 15.99 -15.50
N THR A 8 -1.24 17.02 -14.89
CA THR A 8 -1.60 17.00 -13.47
C THR A 8 -2.68 15.94 -13.18
N ALA A 9 -3.72 15.84 -14.02
CA ALA A 9 -4.77 14.83 -13.89
C ALA A 9 -4.19 13.41 -13.95
N ALA A 10 -3.29 13.15 -14.92
CA ALA A 10 -2.62 11.86 -15.05
C ALA A 10 -1.76 11.53 -13.81
N LEU A 11 -0.96 12.48 -13.32
CA LEU A 11 -0.13 12.29 -12.13
C LEU A 11 -0.96 12.01 -10.88
N VAL A 12 -2.03 12.78 -10.66
CA VAL A 12 -2.93 12.60 -9.52
C VAL A 12 -3.65 11.25 -9.61
N ALA A 13 -4.12 10.85 -10.80
CA ALA A 13 -4.77 9.55 -11.01
C ALA A 13 -3.83 8.38 -10.70
N VAL A 14 -2.60 8.42 -11.22
CA VAL A 14 -1.59 7.38 -10.97
C VAL A 14 -1.22 7.33 -9.49
N SER A 15 -1.00 8.49 -8.85
CA SER A 15 -0.69 8.59 -7.43
C SER A 15 -1.80 8.00 -6.55
N GLY A 16 -3.06 8.40 -6.79
CA GLY A 16 -4.22 7.90 -6.06
C GLY A 16 -4.41 6.40 -6.24
N GLY A 17 -4.27 5.90 -7.47
CA GLY A 17 -4.33 4.48 -7.80
C GLY A 17 -3.26 3.65 -7.10
N LEU A 18 -2.01 4.12 -7.09
CA LEU A 18 -0.91 3.45 -6.39
C LEU A 18 -1.14 3.41 -4.86
N LYS A 19 -1.63 4.51 -4.28
CA LYS A 19 -1.92 4.59 -2.84
C LYS A 19 -3.06 3.68 -2.42
N LEU A 20 -4.12 3.57 -3.22
CA LEU A 20 -5.24 2.65 -2.96
C LEU A 20 -4.82 1.19 -3.12
N ARG A 21 -4.03 0.88 -4.16
CA ARG A 21 -3.50 -0.47 -4.38
C ARG A 21 -2.59 -0.90 -3.23
N SER A 22 -1.71 -0.01 -2.76
CA SER A 22 -0.81 -0.32 -1.65
C SER A 22 -1.58 -0.52 -0.33
N THR A 23 -2.65 0.24 -0.06
CA THR A 23 -3.46 0.02 1.14
C THR A 23 -4.31 -1.23 1.10
N SER A 24 -4.85 -1.58 -0.06
CA SER A 24 -5.57 -2.84 -0.25
C SER A 24 -4.65 -4.03 0.04
N ARG A 25 -3.40 -4.01 -0.44
CA ARG A 25 -2.41 -5.06 -0.17
C ARG A 25 -1.98 -5.16 1.30
N VAL A 26 -1.91 -4.04 2.02
CA VAL A 26 -1.42 -3.98 3.40
C VAL A 26 -2.57 -4.04 4.42
N GLY A 27 -3.83 -4.13 3.97
CA GLY A 27 -5.01 -4.20 4.85
C GLY A 27 -5.27 -2.91 5.63
N LEU A 28 -4.75 -1.76 5.17
CA LEU A 28 -4.86 -0.46 5.87
C LEU A 28 -6.24 0.22 5.72
N GLY A 29 -7.20 -0.44 5.06
CA GLY A 29 -8.55 0.09 4.82
C GLY A 29 -8.63 1.11 3.66
N VAL A 30 -9.80 1.72 3.52
CA VAL A 30 -10.09 2.72 2.47
C VAL A 30 -9.50 4.07 2.87
N ARG A 31 -8.78 4.71 1.94
CA ARG A 31 -8.14 6.01 2.18
C ARG A 31 -8.96 7.16 1.58
N PRO A 32 -9.60 8.02 2.40
CA PRO A 32 -10.38 9.14 1.88
C PRO A 32 -9.52 10.12 1.07
N LEU A 33 -8.26 10.37 1.47
CA LEU A 33 -7.35 11.26 0.72
C LEU A 33 -6.95 10.69 -0.65
N ALA A 34 -6.71 9.37 -0.76
CA ALA A 34 -6.39 8.75 -2.04
C ALA A 34 -7.63 8.66 -2.95
N PHE A 35 -8.82 8.52 -2.36
CA PHE A 35 -10.08 8.63 -3.09
C PHE A 35 -10.31 10.06 -3.60
N LEU A 36 -10.04 11.07 -2.78
CA LEU A 36 -10.09 12.48 -3.20
C LEU A 36 -9.11 12.79 -4.32
N GLU A 37 -7.93 12.17 -4.35
CA GLU A 37 -7.03 12.25 -5.50
C GLU A 37 -7.72 11.75 -6.77
N LEU A 38 -8.33 10.56 -6.77
CA LEU A 38 -9.05 10.04 -7.94
C LEU A 38 -10.21 10.96 -8.37
N VAL A 39 -11.02 11.44 -7.43
CA VAL A 39 -12.12 12.38 -7.73
C VAL A 39 -11.58 13.68 -8.32
N SER A 40 -10.48 14.21 -7.79
CA SER A 40 -9.85 15.43 -8.29
C SER A 40 -9.22 15.23 -9.67
N ALA A 41 -8.67 14.05 -9.97
CA ALA A 41 -8.17 13.71 -11.29
C ALA A 41 -9.30 13.68 -12.33
N LEU A 42 -10.46 13.11 -11.98
CA LEU A 42 -11.65 13.14 -12.83
C LEU A 42 -12.14 14.58 -13.04
N GLY A 43 -12.17 15.39 -11.98
CA GLY A 43 -12.52 16.81 -12.07
C GLY A 43 -11.58 17.58 -12.99
N LEU A 44 -10.27 17.39 -12.86
CA LEU A 44 -9.28 18.00 -13.75
C LEU A 44 -9.44 17.52 -15.19
N ALA A 45 -9.72 16.24 -15.41
CA ALA A 45 -9.97 15.70 -16.75
C ALA A 45 -11.22 16.33 -17.39
N ALA A 46 -12.28 16.56 -16.63
CA ALA A 46 -13.47 17.25 -17.11
C ALA A 46 -13.18 18.72 -17.49
N LEU A 47 -12.22 19.37 -16.83
CA LEU A 47 -11.80 20.74 -17.17
C LEU A 47 -10.99 20.84 -18.47
N ILE A 48 -10.55 19.73 -19.06
CA ILE A 48 -9.85 19.69 -20.35
C ILE A 48 -10.83 19.88 -21.51
N LEU A 49 -12.08 19.42 -21.33
CA LEU A 49 -13.12 19.55 -22.35
C LEU A 49 -13.53 21.02 -22.53
N PRO A 50 -14.03 21.41 -23.72
CA PRO A 50 -14.54 22.77 -23.94
C PRO A 50 -15.65 23.06 -22.92
N ASN A 51 -15.41 24.06 -22.05
CA ASN A 51 -16.34 24.40 -20.99
C ASN A 51 -16.42 25.94 -20.82
N PRO A 52 -17.53 26.46 -20.28
CA PRO A 52 -17.72 27.90 -20.06
C PRO A 52 -16.85 28.46 -18.93
N LEU A 53 -16.18 27.62 -18.15
CA LEU A 53 -15.27 28.01 -17.07
C LEU A 53 -13.84 28.28 -17.57
N SER A 54 -13.56 28.06 -18.85
CA SER A 54 -12.25 28.32 -19.45
C SER A 54 -11.86 29.78 -19.26
N GLY A 55 -10.67 30.02 -18.69
CA GLY A 55 -10.14 31.35 -18.40
C GLY A 55 -10.53 31.95 -17.04
N THR A 56 -11.44 31.31 -16.29
CA THR A 56 -11.84 31.75 -14.94
C THR A 56 -10.76 31.50 -13.89
N ALA A 57 -10.86 32.18 -12.74
CA ALA A 57 -9.98 31.96 -11.59
C ALA A 57 -9.99 30.51 -11.09
N VAL A 58 -11.14 29.81 -11.21
CA VAL A 58 -11.30 28.41 -10.81
C VAL A 58 -10.30 27.50 -11.55
N VAL A 59 -10.21 27.64 -12.87
CA VAL A 59 -9.27 26.85 -13.69
C VAL A 59 -7.81 27.18 -13.37
N ARG A 60 -7.52 28.44 -13.01
CA ARG A 60 -6.16 28.87 -12.63
C ARG A 60 -5.70 28.25 -11.32
N TRP A 61 -6.60 28.11 -10.35
CA TRP A 61 -6.31 27.54 -9.03
C TRP A 61 -6.43 26.00 -8.98
N ALA A 62 -7.08 25.38 -9.96
CA ALA A 62 -7.27 23.93 -10.01
C ALA A 62 -5.94 23.15 -9.95
N VAL A 63 -4.93 23.57 -10.72
CA VAL A 63 -3.62 22.89 -10.74
C VAL A 63 -2.88 23.05 -9.40
N PRO A 64 -2.66 24.26 -8.85
CA PRO A 64 -2.06 24.42 -7.52
C PRO A 64 -2.79 23.65 -6.42
N ALA A 65 -4.12 23.66 -6.42
CA ALA A 65 -4.92 22.93 -5.44
C ALA A 65 -4.72 21.42 -5.53
N ALA A 66 -4.66 20.87 -6.75
CA ALA A 66 -4.40 19.45 -6.98
C ALA A 66 -2.99 19.04 -6.55
N ILE A 67 -1.98 19.91 -6.80
CA ILE A 67 -0.62 19.68 -6.32
C ILE A 67 -0.59 19.68 -4.79
N LEU A 68 -1.24 20.64 -4.14
CA LEU A 68 -1.32 20.71 -2.68
C LEU A 68 -1.99 19.44 -2.11
N LEU A 69 -3.10 19.01 -2.70
CA LEU A 69 -3.77 17.77 -2.33
C LEU A 69 -2.83 16.57 -2.45
N LEU A 70 -2.08 16.47 -3.55
CA LEU A 70 -1.12 15.40 -3.80
C LEU A 70 -0.01 15.38 -2.74
N VAL A 71 0.52 16.54 -2.36
CA VAL A 71 1.52 16.67 -1.30
C VAL A 71 0.96 16.20 0.04
N VAL A 72 -0.18 16.76 0.48
CA VAL A 72 -0.81 16.44 1.77
C VAL A 72 -1.13 14.94 1.86
N SER A 73 -1.74 14.40 0.82
CA SER A 73 -2.07 12.98 0.71
C SER A 73 -0.81 12.09 0.72
N SER A 74 0.29 12.53 0.10
CA SER A 74 1.54 11.77 0.11
C SER A 74 2.21 11.76 1.48
N VAL A 75 2.15 12.87 2.21
CA VAL A 75 2.67 12.95 3.58
C VAL A 75 1.87 12.05 4.53
N ASP A 76 0.53 12.09 4.50
CA ASP A 76 -0.31 11.15 5.25
C ASP A 76 0.02 9.70 4.88
N HIS A 77 0.23 9.45 3.58
CA HIS A 77 0.61 8.13 3.10
C HIS A 77 1.88 7.60 3.75
N ALA A 78 2.93 8.43 3.72
CA ALA A 78 4.24 8.10 4.25
C ALA A 78 4.23 7.91 5.78
N LEU A 79 3.56 8.80 6.52
CA LEU A 79 3.49 8.73 7.99
C LEU A 79 2.81 7.42 8.45
N ARG A 80 1.70 7.05 7.81
CA ARG A 80 1.01 5.79 8.13
C ARG A 80 1.82 4.56 7.73
N LEU A 81 2.53 4.61 6.62
CA LEU A 81 3.41 3.51 6.23
C LEU A 81 4.53 3.30 7.25
N ARG A 82 5.09 4.40 7.79
CA ARG A 82 6.06 4.36 8.89
C ARG A 82 5.45 3.77 10.17
N ALA A 83 4.25 4.22 10.55
CA ALA A 83 3.55 3.69 11.72
C ALA A 83 3.27 2.19 11.60
N TYR A 84 2.82 1.72 10.42
CA TYR A 84 2.58 0.31 10.15
C TYR A 84 3.87 -0.52 10.23
N ARG A 85 4.95 -0.05 9.60
CA ARG A 85 6.26 -0.72 9.66
C ARG A 85 6.78 -0.81 11.10
N LYS A 86 6.61 0.26 11.88
CA LYS A 86 7.00 0.29 13.29
C LYS A 86 6.18 -0.72 14.10
N ALA A 87 4.86 -0.69 13.98
CA ALA A 87 3.98 -1.64 14.68
C ALA A 87 4.30 -3.10 14.32
N ARG A 88 4.61 -3.36 13.03
CA ARG A 88 5.05 -4.69 12.58
C ARG A 88 6.38 -5.10 13.21
N ALA A 89 7.38 -4.22 13.21
CA ALA A 89 8.67 -4.49 13.85
C ALA A 89 8.52 -4.75 15.36
N ASP A 90 7.68 -3.96 16.05
CA ASP A 90 7.39 -4.15 17.48
C ASP A 90 6.71 -5.51 17.74
N SER A 91 5.80 -5.94 16.85
CA SER A 91 5.16 -7.27 16.94
C SER A 91 6.11 -8.44 16.64
N GLU A 92 7.03 -8.28 15.68
CA GLU A 92 8.04 -9.28 15.35
C GLU A 92 9.08 -9.40 16.48
N GLY A 93 9.45 -8.29 17.12
CA GLY A 93 10.28 -8.28 18.32
C GLY A 93 9.64 -9.03 19.49
N GLY A 94 8.34 -8.82 19.74
CA GLY A 94 7.59 -9.58 20.74
C GLY A 94 7.54 -11.09 20.44
N ARG A 95 7.36 -11.47 19.17
CA ARG A 95 7.39 -12.88 18.75
C ARG A 95 8.77 -13.51 18.93
N LEU A 96 9.83 -12.80 18.56
CA LEU A 96 11.22 -13.26 18.76
C LEU A 96 11.55 -13.39 20.25
N ALA A 97 11.17 -12.42 21.08
CA ALA A 97 11.37 -12.49 22.53
C ALA A 97 10.62 -13.68 23.15
N THR A 98 9.39 -13.95 22.71
CA THR A 98 8.61 -15.10 23.14
C THR A 98 9.24 -16.42 22.69
N TYR A 99 9.74 -16.48 21.45
CA TYR A 99 10.38 -17.67 20.89
C TYR A 99 11.70 -18.00 21.59
N VAL A 100 12.52 -16.98 21.87
CA VAL A 100 13.76 -17.12 22.65
C VAL A 100 13.45 -17.60 24.06
N LYS A 101 12.43 -17.03 24.72
CA LYS A 101 12.00 -17.47 26.06
C LYS A 101 11.58 -18.95 26.05
N TYR A 102 10.78 -19.36 25.07
CA TYR A 102 10.36 -20.75 24.93
C TYR A 102 11.54 -21.69 24.71
N LEU A 103 12.52 -21.30 23.88
CA LEU A 103 13.75 -22.06 23.66
C LEU A 103 14.63 -22.16 24.92
N SER A 104 14.71 -21.11 25.73
CA SER A 104 15.48 -21.12 26.98
C SER A 104 14.81 -21.91 28.11
N GLU A 105 13.49 -22.13 28.03
CA GLU A 105 12.71 -22.90 29.01
C GLU A 105 12.54 -24.37 28.59
N LEU A 106 13.02 -24.77 27.41
CA LEU A 106 13.09 -26.17 27.02
C LEU A 106 14.14 -26.87 27.90
N PRO A 107 13.78 -27.98 28.59
CA PRO A 107 14.75 -28.74 29.37
C PRO A 107 15.85 -29.26 28.45
N GLU A 108 17.11 -28.98 28.79
CA GLU A 108 18.26 -29.66 28.19
C GLU A 108 18.16 -31.15 28.60
N ASN A 109 17.92 -32.03 27.61
CA ASN A 109 17.59 -33.47 27.68
C ASN A 109 16.08 -33.74 27.56
N GLU A 110 15.61 -34.53 26.59
CA GLU A 110 16.04 -35.91 26.35
C GLU A 110 16.03 -36.30 24.85
N GLY A 111 17.07 -37.04 24.43
CA GLY A 111 16.98 -38.03 23.34
C GLY A 111 16.81 -37.50 21.91
N GLY A 112 17.92 -37.42 21.16
CA GLY A 112 17.85 -37.29 19.70
C GLY A 112 17.05 -38.44 19.08
N PRO A 113 16.25 -38.19 18.02
CA PRO A 113 15.63 -39.28 17.28
C PRO A 113 16.75 -40.06 16.61
N GLU A 114 16.95 -41.30 17.07
CA GLU A 114 17.63 -42.33 16.30
C GLU A 114 17.00 -42.34 14.90
N ALA A 115 17.87 -42.24 13.90
CA ALA A 115 17.52 -42.39 12.51
C ALA A 115 17.13 -43.86 12.28
N GLU A 116 15.88 -44.20 12.56
CA GLU A 116 15.30 -45.48 12.14
C GLU A 116 14.48 -45.22 10.88
N GLY A 117 14.99 -45.76 9.78
CA GLY A 117 14.52 -45.47 8.44
C GLY A 117 13.11 -45.96 8.17
N ASP A 118 12.47 -45.31 7.20
CA ASP A 118 11.76 -46.05 6.18
C ASP A 118 11.70 -45.27 4.88
N GLY A 119 11.95 -45.97 3.78
CA GLY A 119 12.17 -45.44 2.44
C GLY A 119 10.93 -44.83 1.77
N PRO A 120 11.10 -44.25 0.56
CA PRO A 120 10.07 -43.46 -0.10
C PRO A 120 8.96 -44.34 -0.69
N ALA A 121 7.76 -44.26 -0.13
CA ALA A 121 6.56 -44.82 -0.75
C ALA A 121 6.06 -43.92 -1.89
N GLY A 122 6.44 -44.30 -3.12
CA GLY A 122 5.62 -44.26 -4.34
C GLY A 122 4.79 -43.01 -4.63
N PHE A 123 5.31 -42.15 -5.50
CA PHE A 123 4.47 -41.28 -6.33
C PHE A 123 3.70 -42.13 -7.35
N GLY A 124 2.40 -42.31 -7.11
CA GLY A 124 1.45 -42.84 -8.09
C GLY A 124 1.26 -41.84 -9.23
N GLN A 125 1.62 -42.29 -10.42
CA GLN A 125 1.46 -41.65 -11.71
C GLN A 125 -0.01 -41.49 -12.14
N ASP A 126 -0.25 -40.37 -12.82
CA ASP A 126 -1.06 -40.20 -14.04
C ASP A 126 -2.54 -40.62 -14.02
N SER A 127 -3.41 -39.61 -13.96
CA SER A 127 -4.81 -39.70 -14.40
C SER A 127 -4.94 -39.20 -15.83
N ALA A 128 -5.60 -40.03 -16.63
CA ALA A 128 -5.96 -39.84 -18.04
C ALA A 128 -6.95 -38.70 -18.30
#